data_AF-A0A560DKB3-F1
#
_entry.id   AF-A0A560DKB3-F1
#
_cell.length_a   1.000
_cell.length_b   1.000
_cell.length_c   1.000
_cell.angle_alpha   90.00
_cell.angle_beta   90.00
_cell.angle_gamma   90.00
#
_symmetry.space_group_name_H-M   'P 1'
#
loop_
_entity.id
_entity.type
_entity.pdbx_description
1 polymer ?
#
loop_
_entity_poly.entity_id
_entity_poly.type
_entity_poly.pdbx_seq_one_letter_code
_entity_poly.pdbx_strand_id
1 'polypeptide(L)' 'MNPDLFDQTADELWDLKLSAIVSIKAIDDKERGALEATILRKYGKAVSLKGTTDQVRDALIAAKK' A
#
# COMPACT_ATOMS: atom_id res chain seq x y z
N MET A 1 17.07 1.40 -2.70
CA MET A 1 15.89 0.52 -2.79
C MET A 1 15.45 0.50 -4.24
N ASN A 2 15.18 -0.69 -4.80
CA ASN A 2 14.91 -0.86 -6.22
C ASN A 2 13.47 -0.39 -6.54
N PRO A 3 13.23 0.50 -7.52
CA PRO A 3 11.88 0.99 -7.84
C PRO A 3 10.89 -0.13 -8.20
N ASP A 4 11.36 -1.23 -8.80
CA ASP A 4 10.55 -2.43 -9.09
C ASP A 4 9.91 -3.04 -7.84
N LEU A 5 10.57 -2.95 -6.68
CA LEU A 5 10.08 -3.55 -5.44
C LEU A 5 8.87 -2.79 -4.87
N PHE A 6 8.86 -1.46 -5.03
CA PHE A 6 7.72 -0.63 -4.64
C PHE A 6 6.54 -0.83 -5.59
N ASP A 7 6.80 -0.92 -6.90
CA ASP A 7 5.76 -1.16 -7.89
C ASP A 7 5.11 -2.55 -7.68
N GLN A 8 5.91 -3.57 -7.38
CA GLN A 8 5.40 -4.91 -7.05
C GLN A 8 4.60 -4.90 -5.74
N THR A 9 5.13 -4.29 -4.68
CA THR A 9 4.45 -4.24 -3.38
C THR A 9 3.13 -3.45 -3.47
N ALA A 10 3.09 -2.38 -4.26
CA ALA A 10 1.88 -1.63 -4.53
C ALA A 10 0.81 -2.49 -5.21
N ASP A 11 1.19 -3.37 -6.13
CA ASP A 11 0.27 -4.31 -6.79
C ASP A 11 -0.26 -5.36 -5.82
N GLU A 12 0.61 -5.92 -4.98
CA GLU A 12 0.19 -6.87 -3.95
C GLU A 12 -0.75 -6.25 -2.92
N LEU A 13 -0.51 -5.00 -2.51
CA LEU A 13 -1.40 -4.24 -1.64
C LEU A 13 -2.73 -3.98 -2.33
N TRP A 14 -2.69 -3.54 -3.59
CA TRP A 14 -3.92 -3.30 -4.35
C TRP A 14 -4.73 -4.59 -4.43
N ASP A 15 -4.11 -5.72 -4.74
CA ASP A 15 -4.74 -7.06 -4.77
C ASP A 15 -5.14 -7.61 -3.39
N LEU A 16 -4.98 -6.83 -2.32
CA LEU A 16 -5.34 -7.19 -0.95
C LEU A 16 -4.60 -8.45 -0.43
N LYS A 17 -3.38 -8.71 -0.90
CA LYS A 17 -2.55 -9.79 -0.37
C LYS A 17 -2.24 -9.55 1.11
N LEU A 18 -2.67 -10.48 1.97
CA LEU A 18 -2.48 -10.36 3.41
C LEU A 18 -1.01 -10.20 3.82
N SER A 19 -0.09 -10.90 3.15
CA SER A 19 1.35 -10.79 3.39
C SER A 19 1.89 -9.38 3.17
N ALA A 20 1.44 -8.71 2.10
CA ALA A 20 1.82 -7.34 1.79
C ALA A 20 1.20 -6.33 2.77
N ILE A 21 -0.06 -6.53 3.16
CA ILE A 21 -0.72 -5.65 4.15
C ILE A 21 -0.04 -5.78 5.53
N VAL A 22 0.39 -7.00 5.91
CA VAL A 22 1.11 -7.21 7.18
C VAL A 22 2.51 -6.60 7.14
N SER A 23 3.21 -6.65 5.99
CA SER A 23 4.57 -6.09 5.87
C SER A 23 4.62 -4.56 5.98
N ILE A 24 3.51 -3.86 5.75
CA ILE A 24 3.38 -2.39 5.95
C ILE A 24 3.77 -1.95 7.38
N LYS A 25 3.60 -2.83 8.39
CA LYS A 25 3.99 -2.52 9.77
C LYS A 25 5.49 -2.48 9.99
N ALA A 26 6.27 -3.13 9.12
CA ALA A 26 7.71 -3.24 9.24
C ALA A 26 8.46 -2.13 8.49
N ILE A 27 7.77 -1.36 7.64
CA ILE A 27 8.38 -0.27 6.86
C ILE A 27 8.23 1.08 7.58
N ASP A 28 9.19 1.96 7.31
CA ASP A 28 9.19 3.31 7.89
C ASP A 28 8.17 4.25 7.22
N ASP A 29 7.99 5.45 7.80
CA ASP A 29 7.04 6.44 7.28
C ASP A 29 7.41 6.94 5.87
N LYS A 30 8.70 6.94 5.51
CA LYS A 30 9.18 7.39 4.20
C LYS A 30 8.87 6.35 3.12
N GLU A 31 9.13 5.07 3.39
CA GLU A 31 8.79 3.93 2.53
C GLU A 31 7.28 3.83 2.35
N ARG A 32 6.52 4.04 3.44
CA ARG A 32 5.05 4.05 3.39
C ARG A 32 4.54 5.16 2.49
N GLY A 33 5.06 6.39 2.63
CA GLY A 33 4.70 7.51 1.76
C GLY A 33 5.05 7.25 0.29
N ALA A 34 6.17 6.57 0.02
CA ALA A 34 6.54 6.15 -1.33
C ALA A 34 5.54 5.13 -1.91
N LEU A 35 5.07 4.16 -1.11
CA LEU A 35 4.03 3.20 -1.52
C LEU A 35 2.69 3.87 -1.77
N GLU A 36 2.24 4.77 -0.89
CA GLU A 36 1.01 5.54 -1.07
C GLU A 36 1.07 6.36 -2.38
N ALA A 37 2.19 7.05 -2.63
CA ALA A 37 2.41 7.77 -3.87
C ALA A 37 2.45 6.85 -5.10
N THR A 38 3.01 5.65 -4.97
CA THR A 38 3.04 4.64 -6.04
C THR A 38 1.64 4.13 -6.36
N ILE A 39 0.83 3.81 -5.35
CA ILE A 39 -0.57 3.40 -5.52
C ILE A 39 -1.37 4.53 -6.18
N LEU A 40 -1.19 5.78 -5.74
CA LEU A 40 -1.82 6.94 -6.36
C LEU A 40 -1.43 7.08 -7.83
N ARG A 41 -0.13 6.94 -8.16
CA ARG A 41 0.38 7.02 -9.54
C ARG A 41 -0.19 5.91 -10.42
N LYS A 42 -0.24 4.66 -9.94
CA LYS A 42 -0.65 3.49 -10.73
C LYS A 42 -2.17 3.39 -10.88
N TYR A 43 -2.90 3.63 -9.80
CA TYR A 43 -4.33 3.35 -9.72
C TYR A 43 -5.19 4.61 -9.71
N GLY A 44 -4.60 5.80 -9.62
CA GLY A 44 -5.33 7.08 -9.57
C GLY A 44 -6.14 7.27 -8.29
N LYS A 45 -5.85 6.49 -7.24
CA LYS A 45 -6.61 6.47 -5.98
C LYS A 45 -5.66 6.76 -4.81
N ALA A 46 -6.00 7.78 -4.03
CA ALA A 46 -5.28 8.08 -2.79
C ALA A 46 -5.70 7.10 -1.69
N VAL A 47 -4.73 6.48 -1.03
CA VAL A 47 -4.93 5.58 0.10
C VAL A 47 -4.03 5.98 1.25
N SER A 48 -4.46 5.68 2.48
CA SER A 48 -3.56 5.71 3.64
C SER A 48 -3.24 4.29 4.07
N LEU A 49 -1.95 3.98 4.13
CA LEU A 49 -1.39 2.72 4.60
C LEU A 49 -1.04 2.79 6.10
N LYS A 50 -1.51 3.82 6.81
CA LYS A 50 -1.25 4.02 8.24
C LYS A 50 -2.30 3.31 9.09
N GLY A 51 -1.86 2.60 10.13
CA GLY A 51 -2.73 1.98 11.13
C GLY A 51 -2.55 0.48 11.25
N THR A 52 -3.61 -0.20 11.67
CA THR A 52 -3.67 -1.66 11.78
C THR A 52 -3.88 -2.32 10.41
N THR A 53 -3.59 -3.62 10.32
CA THR A 53 -3.78 -4.42 9.11
C THR A 53 -5.21 -4.31 8.57
N ASP A 54 -6.22 -4.34 9.45
CA ASP A 54 -7.62 -4.21 9.06
C ASP A 54 -7.94 -2.80 8.54
N GLN A 55 -7.43 -1.74 9.19
CA GLN A 55 -7.62 -0.37 8.70
C GLN A 55 -7.01 -0.14 7.31
N VAL A 56 -5.81 -0.68 7.06
CA VAL A 56 -5.16 -0.59 5.75
C VAL A 56 -5.95 -1.36 4.71
N ARG A 57 -6.42 -2.57 5.04
CA ARG A 57 -7.29 -3.37 4.17
C ARG A 57 -8.58 -2.63 3.83
N ASP A 58 -9.25 -2.05 4.81
CA ASP A 58 -10.50 -1.31 4.60
C ASP A 58 -10.28 -0.06 3.76
N ALA A 59 -9.17 0.67 3.97
CA ALA A 59 -8.80 1.82 3.14
C ALA A 59 -8.58 1.42 1.66
N LEU A 60 -7.89 0.30 1.41
CA LEU A 60 -7.68 -0.24 0.07
C LEU A 60 -9.00 -0.67 -0.58
N ILE A 61 -9.89 -1.34 0.16
CA ILE A 61 -11.23 -1.71 -0.32
C ILE A 61 -12.07 -0.47 -0.64
N ALA A 62 -12.02 0.56 0.21
CA ALA A 62 -12.76 1.80 0.01
C ALA A 62 -12.29 2.56 -1.23
N ALA A 63 -10.97 2.58 -1.49
CA ALA A 63 -10.40 3.23 -2.68
C ALA A 63 -10.75 2.52 -4.00
N LYS A 64 -11.00 1.20 -3.94
CA LYS A 64 -11.41 0.38 -5.10
C LYS A 64 -12.88 0.54 -5.50
N LYS A 65 -13.72 1.04 -4.61
CA LYS A 65 -15.11 1.39 -4.94
C LYS A 65 -15.17 2.68 -5.78
#